data_AF-A0A6P2BSD3-F1
#
_entry.id   AF-A0A6P2BSD3-F1
#
_cell.length_a   1.000
_cell.length_b   1.000
_cell.length_c   1.000
_cell.angle_alpha   90.00
_cell.angle_beta   90.00
_cell.angle_gamma   90.00
#
_symmetry.space_group_name_H-M   'P 1'
#
loop_
_entity.id
_entity.type
_entity.pdbx_description
1 polymer ?
#
loop_
_entity_poly.entity_id
_entity_poly.type
_entity_poly.pdbx_seq_one_letter_code
_entity_poly.pdbx_strand_id
1 'polypeptide(L)'
;MTTMTARPASSATRIHADHTVLKHFGDWTADRAFHVRSRKSTVLLDLRAAGRDEIELLLELDGSTLTLLLADDAAVEQWDLHFAGRGRVKDDQAPELPATVRLHGRATASRVIVRRGGTAELYSLASLARLREAHRIHRTAERSDAGQNA
;
A
#
# COMPACT_ATOMS: atom_id res chain seq x y z
N MET A 1 -13.38 -27.63 21.23
CA MET A 1 -12.71 -26.35 21.55
C MET A 1 -11.40 -26.33 20.80
N THR A 2 -11.35 -25.66 19.65
CA THR A 2 -10.13 -25.62 18.83
C THR A 2 -9.35 -24.38 19.22
N THR A 3 -8.20 -24.59 19.84
CA THR A 3 -7.29 -23.52 20.26
C THR A 3 -6.72 -22.87 19.00
N MET A 4 -7.06 -21.60 18.77
CA MET A 4 -6.53 -20.80 17.67
C MET A 4 -5.09 -20.42 18.03
N THR A 5 -4.12 -21.14 17.46
CA THR A 5 -2.69 -20.83 17.61
C THR A 5 -2.43 -19.46 16.99
N ALA A 6 -2.12 -18.46 17.82
CA ALA A 6 -1.61 -17.19 17.37
C ALA A 6 -0.28 -17.43 16.65
N ARG A 7 -0.25 -17.17 15.33
CA ARG A 7 0.95 -17.24 14.50
C ARG A 7 1.94 -16.19 15.02
N PRO A 8 3.21 -16.52 15.30
CA PRO A 8 4.17 -15.55 15.83
C PRO A 8 4.32 -14.40 14.83
N ALA A 9 4.28 -13.17 15.32
CA ALA A 9 4.50 -11.97 14.53
C ALA A 9 5.95 -11.96 14.01
N SER A 10 6.17 -12.61 12.87
CA SER A 10 7.31 -12.35 12.01
C SER A 10 7.38 -10.84 11.76
N SER A 11 8.57 -10.26 11.90
CA SER A 11 8.86 -8.83 11.78
C SER A 11 7.99 -8.13 10.73
N ALA A 12 6.88 -7.51 11.17
CA ALA A 12 6.01 -6.81 10.24
C ALA A 12 6.75 -5.59 9.68
N THR A 13 6.73 -5.42 8.36
CA THR A 13 7.24 -4.19 7.74
C THR A 13 6.41 -3.02 8.25
N ARG A 14 7.08 -2.03 8.88
CA ARG A 14 6.44 -0.82 9.38
C ARG A 14 6.47 0.26 8.32
N ILE A 15 5.29 0.81 8.03
CA ILE A 15 5.07 1.84 7.03
C ILE A 15 4.50 3.05 7.76
N HIS A 16 5.25 4.15 7.75
CA HIS A 16 4.83 5.39 8.40
C HIS A 16 4.78 6.54 7.39
N ALA A 17 3.67 7.27 7.41
CA ALA A 17 3.50 8.47 6.59
C ALA A 17 2.74 9.54 7.39
N ASP A 18 3.30 10.74 7.50
CA ASP A 18 2.65 11.87 8.15
C ASP A 18 2.68 13.09 7.22
N HIS A 19 1.51 13.64 6.91
CA HIS A 19 1.32 14.75 5.97
C HIS A 19 2.08 14.61 4.64
N THR A 20 2.18 13.38 4.11
CA THR A 20 3.03 13.09 2.95
C THR A 20 2.40 12.11 1.96
N VAL A 21 3.09 11.90 0.84
CA VAL A 21 2.77 10.87 -0.13
C VAL A 21 3.88 9.83 -0.12
N LEU A 22 3.55 8.60 0.29
CA LEU A 22 4.46 7.46 0.28
C LEU A 22 3.99 6.45 -0.76
N LYS A 23 4.90 5.96 -1.60
CA LYS A 23 4.56 4.96 -2.61
C LYS A 23 5.65 3.90 -2.70
N HIS A 24 5.22 2.64 -2.60
CA HIS A 24 6.05 1.48 -2.84
C HIS A 24 5.53 0.73 -4.06
N PHE A 25 6.42 0.45 -5.03
CA PHE A 25 6.08 -0.16 -6.32
C PHE A 25 6.95 -1.37 -6.63
N GLY A 26 6.42 -2.30 -7.43
CA GLY A 26 7.15 -3.50 -7.86
C GLY A 26 7.48 -4.44 -6.69
N ASP A 27 8.63 -5.09 -6.75
CA ASP A 27 9.05 -6.12 -5.79
C ASP A 27 9.82 -5.51 -4.62
N TRP A 28 9.25 -4.47 -3.99
CA TRP A 28 9.93 -3.70 -2.95
C TRP A 28 10.03 -4.42 -1.60
N THR A 29 9.31 -5.53 -1.42
CA THR A 29 9.31 -6.33 -0.20
C THR A 29 8.94 -7.78 -0.47
N ALA A 30 9.51 -8.69 0.32
CA ALA A 30 9.09 -10.09 0.40
C ALA A 30 8.20 -10.36 1.63
N ASP A 31 7.97 -9.34 2.47
CA ASP A 31 7.19 -9.51 3.69
C ASP A 31 5.70 -9.73 3.39
N ARG A 32 5.01 -10.27 4.39
CA ARG A 32 3.57 -10.61 4.33
C ARG A 32 2.77 -10.00 5.48
N ALA A 33 3.43 -9.37 6.44
CA ALA A 33 2.79 -8.66 7.54
C ALA A 33 3.22 -7.20 7.49
N PHE A 34 2.24 -6.29 7.55
CA PHE A 34 2.45 -4.86 7.43
C PHE A 34 1.75 -4.11 8.56
N HIS A 35 2.45 -3.15 9.16
CA HIS A 35 1.85 -2.18 10.07
C HIS A 35 1.89 -0.81 9.41
N VAL A 36 0.72 -0.31 8.99
CA VAL A 36 0.58 0.95 8.27
C VAL A 36 0.01 2.00 9.22
N ARG A 37 0.86 2.96 9.63
CA ARG A 37 0.44 4.11 10.42
C ARG A 37 0.54 5.37 9.59
N SER A 38 -0.60 5.96 9.24
CA SER A 38 -0.63 7.16 8.41
C SER A 38 -1.57 8.24 8.92
N ARG A 39 -1.11 9.49 8.88
CA ARG A 39 -1.91 10.67 9.22
C ARG A 39 -1.89 11.68 8.08
N LYS A 40 -3.08 12.14 7.67
CA LYS A 40 -3.33 13.09 6.58
C LYS A 40 -2.44 12.85 5.35
N SER A 41 -2.29 11.58 4.98
CA SER A 41 -1.32 11.12 3.99
C SER A 41 -1.99 10.31 2.88
N THR A 42 -1.26 10.15 1.77
CA THR A 42 -1.59 9.18 0.73
C THR A 42 -0.51 8.11 0.68
N VAL A 43 -0.89 6.86 0.93
CA VAL A 43 -0.01 5.71 0.90
C VAL A 43 -0.43 4.80 -0.25
N LEU A 44 0.51 4.37 -1.08
CA LEU A 44 0.28 3.35 -2.10
C LEU A 44 1.26 2.20 -1.90
N LEU A 45 0.73 0.98 -1.79
CA LEU A 45 1.51 -0.25 -1.69
C LEU A 45 1.18 -1.16 -2.87
N ASP A 46 2.19 -1.44 -3.69
CA ASP A 46 2.14 -2.50 -4.70
C ASP A 46 2.49 -3.83 -4.03
N LEU A 47 1.50 -4.70 -3.85
CA LEU A 47 1.66 -6.01 -3.22
C LEU A 47 1.40 -7.14 -4.21
N ARG A 48 1.38 -6.85 -5.52
CA ARG A 48 1.15 -7.86 -6.57
C ARG A 48 2.18 -8.97 -6.56
N ALA A 49 3.42 -8.65 -6.21
CA ALA A 49 4.54 -9.60 -6.10
C ALA A 49 4.34 -10.65 -5.01
N ALA A 50 3.46 -10.40 -4.03
CA ALA A 50 3.13 -11.37 -2.99
C ALA A 50 2.21 -12.50 -3.49
N GLY A 51 1.60 -12.35 -4.68
CA GLY A 51 0.79 -13.39 -5.29
C GLY A 51 -0.43 -13.78 -4.45
N ARG A 52 -0.58 -15.09 -4.22
CA ARG A 52 -1.69 -15.70 -3.46
C ARG A 52 -1.38 -15.91 -1.97
N ASP A 53 -0.18 -15.54 -1.53
CA ASP A 53 0.19 -15.69 -0.14
C ASP A 53 -0.74 -14.89 0.75
N GLU A 54 -0.94 -15.36 1.98
CA GLU A 54 -1.71 -14.64 2.98
C GLU A 54 -0.96 -13.36 3.39
N ILE A 55 -1.62 -12.21 3.26
CA ILE A 55 -1.12 -10.90 3.64
C ILE A 55 -1.95 -10.35 4.79
N GLU A 56 -1.27 -9.85 5.81
CA GLU A 56 -1.88 -9.22 6.97
C GLU A 56 -1.52 -7.74 7.03
N LEU A 57 -2.53 -6.87 7.14
CA LEU A 57 -2.35 -5.43 7.29
C LEU A 57 -3.02 -4.93 8.58
N LEU A 58 -2.19 -4.51 9.54
CA LEU A 58 -2.59 -3.70 10.68
C LEU A 58 -2.62 -2.23 10.28
N LEU A 59 -3.80 -1.61 10.35
CA LEU A 59 -4.02 -0.24 9.89
C LEU A 59 -4.26 0.71 11.07
N GLU A 60 -3.54 1.83 11.07
CA GLU A 60 -3.77 3.00 11.92
C GLU A 60 -3.83 4.25 11.03
N LEU A 61 -5.02 4.56 10.52
CA LEU A 61 -5.22 5.63 9.54
C LEU A 61 -5.99 6.79 10.16
N ASP A 62 -5.51 8.01 9.97
CA ASP A 62 -6.22 9.25 10.33
C ASP A 62 -6.23 10.20 9.14
N GLY A 63 -7.41 10.56 8.63
CA GLY A 63 -7.59 11.45 7.48
C GLY A 63 -6.81 11.03 6.23
N SER A 64 -6.54 9.74 6.03
CA SER A 64 -5.59 9.23 5.04
C SER A 64 -6.25 8.37 3.97
N THR A 65 -5.57 8.26 2.82
CA THR A 65 -5.94 7.32 1.76
C THR A 65 -4.85 6.27 1.59
N LEU A 66 -5.20 5.00 1.80
CA LEU A 66 -4.35 3.86 1.48
C LEU A 66 -4.84 3.22 0.18
N THR A 67 -3.97 3.11 -0.81
CA THR A 67 -4.23 2.39 -2.07
C THR A 67 -3.41 1.11 -2.10
N LEU A 68 -4.07 -0.03 -2.24
CA LEU A 68 -3.45 -1.34 -2.39
C LEU A 68 -3.54 -1.76 -3.86
N LEU A 69 -2.40 -2.07 -4.47
CA LEU A 69 -2.37 -2.75 -5.76
C LEU A 69 -2.15 -4.23 -5.48
N LEU A 70 -3.14 -5.05 -5.80
CA LEU A 70 -3.14 -6.48 -5.50
C LEU A 70 -3.18 -7.30 -6.79
N ALA A 71 -2.78 -8.58 -6.68
CA ALA A 71 -2.98 -9.56 -7.74
C ALA A 71 -4.48 -9.75 -8.03
N ASP A 72 -4.81 -10.17 -9.24
CA ASP A 72 -6.20 -10.22 -9.75
C ASP A 72 -7.11 -11.14 -8.94
N ASP A 73 -6.54 -12.19 -8.37
CA ASP A 73 -7.20 -13.20 -7.56
C ASP A 73 -7.10 -12.95 -6.05
N ALA A 74 -6.48 -11.86 -5.62
CA ALA A 74 -6.36 -11.54 -4.21
C ALA A 74 -7.68 -11.03 -3.62
N ALA A 75 -8.34 -11.82 -2.79
CA ALA A 75 -9.56 -11.42 -2.08
C ALA A 75 -9.23 -10.68 -0.77
N VAL A 76 -9.96 -9.59 -0.50
CA VAL A 76 -9.76 -8.74 0.69
C VAL A 76 -10.87 -8.98 1.69
N GLU A 77 -10.49 -9.26 2.93
CA GLU A 77 -11.39 -9.41 4.08
C GLU A 77 -11.17 -8.28 5.09
N GLN A 78 -12.27 -7.68 5.55
CA GLN A 78 -12.29 -6.75 6.68
C GLN A 78 -12.53 -7.56 7.95
N TRP A 79 -11.47 -8.16 8.49
CA TRP A 79 -11.57 -9.08 9.62
C TRP A 79 -11.88 -8.36 10.93
N ASP A 80 -11.18 -7.26 11.21
CA ASP A 80 -11.35 -6.45 12.43
C ASP A 80 -10.95 -4.99 12.18
N LEU A 81 -11.39 -4.45 11.04
CA LEU A 81 -11.10 -3.07 10.63
C LEU A 81 -12.26 -2.15 11.01
N HIS A 82 -12.01 -1.21 11.92
CA HIS A 82 -13.01 -0.26 12.37
C HIS A 82 -12.83 1.11 11.73
N PHE A 83 -13.90 1.63 11.11
CA PHE A 83 -13.94 3.01 10.64
C PHE A 83 -14.59 3.93 11.68
N ALA A 84 -13.93 5.05 11.98
CA ALA A 84 -14.51 6.16 12.74
C ALA A 84 -14.81 7.33 11.80
N GLY A 85 -16.06 7.81 11.79
CA GLY A 85 -16.51 8.87 10.89
C GLY A 85 -16.67 8.40 9.44
N ARG A 86 -16.43 9.30 8.47
CA ARG A 86 -16.60 8.98 7.04
C ARG A 86 -15.41 8.18 6.52
N GLY A 87 -15.57 6.86 6.37
CA GLY A 87 -14.53 6.00 5.81
C GLY A 87 -15.10 4.68 5.29
N ARG A 88 -14.35 4.00 4.42
CA ARG A 88 -14.69 2.66 3.89
C ARG A 88 -13.51 2.02 3.18
N VAL A 89 -13.57 0.70 3.04
CA VAL A 89 -12.84 -0.01 1.97
C VAL A 89 -13.63 0.14 0.68
N LYS A 90 -12.95 0.49 -0.41
CA LYS A 90 -13.50 0.54 -1.74
C LYS A 90 -12.83 -0.56 -2.58
N ASP A 91 -13.61 -1.58 -2.90
CA ASP A 91 -13.20 -2.70 -3.74
C ASP A 91 -14.30 -3.00 -4.78
N ASP A 92 -14.19 -2.38 -5.96
CA ASP A 92 -15.17 -2.51 -7.05
C ASP A 92 -14.92 -3.79 -7.90
N GLN A 93 -13.89 -4.56 -7.57
CA GLN A 93 -13.39 -5.70 -8.37
C GLN A 93 -13.08 -6.89 -7.44
N ALA A 94 -13.85 -7.07 -6.37
CA ALA A 94 -13.63 -8.12 -5.39
C ALA A 94 -13.87 -9.49 -6.05
N PRO A 95 -12.88 -10.41 -6.03
CA PRO A 95 -13.08 -11.76 -6.56
C PRO A 95 -13.92 -12.62 -5.61
N GLU A 96 -14.67 -13.57 -6.15
CA GLU A 96 -15.39 -14.61 -5.37
C GLU A 96 -14.44 -15.72 -4.93
N LEU A 97 -13.42 -15.37 -4.14
CA LEU A 97 -12.38 -16.29 -3.66
C LEU A 97 -12.19 -16.16 -2.15
N PRO A 98 -11.63 -17.19 -1.47
CA PRO A 98 -11.22 -17.07 -0.08
C PRO A 98 -10.24 -15.91 0.11
N ALA A 99 -10.42 -15.16 1.20
CA ALA A 99 -9.60 -14.00 1.51
C ALA A 99 -8.11 -14.37 1.64
N THR A 100 -7.27 -13.68 0.88
CA THR A 100 -5.80 -13.75 1.00
C THR A 100 -5.23 -12.49 1.61
N VAL A 101 -6.01 -11.41 1.71
CA VAL A 101 -5.58 -10.15 2.32
C VAL A 101 -6.51 -9.78 3.47
N ARG A 102 -5.97 -9.72 4.68
CA ARG A 102 -6.71 -9.40 5.90
C ARG A 102 -6.40 -7.99 6.37
N LEU A 103 -7.44 -7.19 6.51
CA LEU A 103 -7.36 -5.84 7.05
C LEU A 103 -7.91 -5.83 8.48
N HIS A 104 -7.13 -5.27 9.40
CA HIS A 104 -7.57 -5.04 10.78
C HIS A 104 -7.02 -3.72 11.33
N GLY A 105 -7.56 -3.26 12.46
CA GLY A 105 -7.13 -2.02 13.12
C GLY A 105 -8.17 -0.90 13.03
N ARG A 106 -7.72 0.35 12.87
CA ARG A 106 -8.58 1.54 12.96
C ARG A 106 -8.30 2.55 11.85
N ALA A 107 -9.37 3.14 11.35
CA ALA A 107 -9.34 4.15 10.28
C ALA A 107 -10.33 5.29 10.56
N THR A 108 -9.82 6.46 10.94
CA THR A 108 -10.63 7.67 11.17
C THR A 108 -10.64 8.55 9.93
N ALA A 109 -11.82 8.91 9.43
CA ALA A 109 -11.99 9.78 8.26
C ALA A 109 -11.12 9.36 7.04
N SER A 110 -10.90 8.06 6.88
CA SER A 110 -9.89 7.48 5.98
C SER A 110 -10.51 6.54 4.96
N ARG A 111 -9.79 6.28 3.87
CA ARG A 111 -10.24 5.37 2.81
C ARG A 111 -9.16 4.35 2.47
N VAL A 112 -9.58 3.09 2.32
CA VAL A 112 -8.75 2.05 1.70
C VAL A 112 -9.31 1.81 0.31
N ILE A 113 -8.46 1.83 -0.71
CA ILE A 113 -8.83 1.61 -2.11
C ILE A 113 -8.08 0.40 -2.60
N VAL A 114 -8.80 -0.59 -3.13
CA VAL A 114 -8.21 -1.79 -3.71
C VAL A 114 -8.24 -1.67 -5.23
N ARG A 115 -7.09 -1.90 -5.87
CA ARG A 115 -6.95 -1.94 -7.32
C ARG A 115 -6.34 -3.28 -7.73
N ARG A 116 -6.88 -3.85 -8.80
CA ARG A 116 -6.43 -5.10 -9.45
C ARG A 116 -6.34 -4.89 -10.96
N GLY A 117 -5.79 -5.87 -11.67
CA GLY A 117 -5.73 -5.95 -13.12
C GLY A 117 -5.01 -4.78 -13.77
N GLY A 118 -5.44 -4.42 -14.98
CA GLY A 118 -4.85 -3.32 -15.75
C GLY A 118 -4.85 -1.98 -15.01
N THR A 119 -5.78 -1.75 -14.07
CA THR A 119 -5.74 -0.51 -13.25
C THR A 119 -4.54 -0.49 -12.31
N ALA A 120 -4.23 -1.61 -11.67
CA ALA A 120 -3.05 -1.73 -10.82
C ALA A 120 -1.76 -1.52 -11.63
N GLU A 121 -1.70 -2.12 -12.81
CA GLU A 121 -0.56 -1.97 -13.71
C GLU A 121 -0.35 -0.53 -14.17
N LEU A 122 -1.42 0.16 -14.59
CA LEU A 122 -1.36 1.57 -14.97
C LEU A 122 -0.89 2.47 -13.83
N TYR A 123 -1.35 2.23 -12.59
CA TYR A 123 -0.90 2.99 -11.42
C TYR A 123 0.60 2.82 -11.17
N SER A 124 1.10 1.59 -11.34
CA SER A 124 2.53 1.27 -11.19
C SER A 124 3.36 1.94 -12.29
N LEU A 125 2.99 1.75 -13.56
CA LEU A 125 3.67 2.35 -14.72
C LEU A 125 3.70 3.88 -14.66
N ALA A 126 2.56 4.52 -14.39
CA ALA A 126 2.47 5.97 -14.34
C ALA A 126 3.35 6.56 -13.23
N SER A 127 3.40 5.89 -12.08
CA SER A 127 4.22 6.34 -10.97
C SER A 127 5.72 6.12 -11.21
N LEU A 128 6.10 4.98 -11.80
CA LEU A 128 7.49 4.71 -12.19
C LEU A 128 7.97 5.68 -13.27
N ALA A 129 7.13 6.01 -14.27
CA ALA A 129 7.46 7.00 -15.29
C ALA A 129 7.74 8.38 -14.66
N ARG A 130 6.90 8.81 -13.71
CA ARG A 130 7.10 10.07 -12.99
C ARG A 130 8.37 10.09 -12.15
N LEU A 131 8.69 8.98 -11.47
CA LEU A 131 9.93 8.85 -10.69
C LEU A 131 11.17 8.93 -11.57
N ARG A 132 11.18 8.20 -12.70
CA ARG A 132 12.27 8.24 -13.68
C ARG A 132 12.48 9.66 -14.23
N GLU A 133 11.40 10.36 -14.52
CA GLU A 133 11.48 11.73 -15.02
C GLU A 133 12.01 12.71 -13.98
N ALA A 134 11.54 12.63 -12.74
CA ALA A 134 12.08 13.45 -11.64
C ALA A 134 13.59 13.20 -11.44
N HIS A 135 14.02 11.94 -11.50
CA HIS A 135 15.42 11.58 -11.39
C HIS A 135 16.25 12.12 -12.57
N ARG A 136 15.71 12.10 -13.79
CA ARG A 136 16.35 12.70 -14.97
C ARG A 136 16.56 14.19 -14.79
N ILE A 137 15.52 14.91 -14.40
CA ILE A 137 15.56 16.37 -14.16
C ILE A 137 16.62 16.71 -13.11
N HIS A 138 16.64 15.98 -12.00
CA HIS A 138 17.62 16.19 -10.94
C HIS A 138 19.06 16.02 -11.44
N ARG A 139 19.37 14.91 -12.14
CA ARG A 139 20.71 14.68 -12.71
C ARG A 139 21.12 15.73 -13.73
N THR A 140 20.19 16.27 -14.52
CA THR A 140 20.50 17.35 -15.47
C THR A 140 20.73 18.69 -14.78
N ALA A 141 20.02 18.97 -13.68
CA ALA A 141 20.24 20.17 -12.88
C ALA A 141 21.63 20.16 -12.22
N GLU A 142 22.02 19.04 -11.60
CA GLU A 142 23.36 18.88 -10.98
C GLU A 142 24.50 19.07 -11.99
N ARG A 143 24.33 18.59 -13.23
CA ARG A 143 25.31 18.79 -14.31
C ARG A 143 25.39 20.23 -14.80
N SER A 144 24.25 20.94 -14.79
CA SER A 144 24.20 22.37 -15.16
C SER A 144 24.89 23.24 -14.11
N ASP A 145 24.71 22.93 -12.82
CA ASP A 145 25.36 23.65 -11.72
C ASP A 145 26.88 23.38 -11.68
N ALA A 146 27.31 22.15 -11.97
CA ALA A 146 28.73 21.80 -12.08
C ALA A 146 29.44 22.49 -13.26
N GLY A 147 28.71 22.84 -14.32
CA GLY A 147 29.24 23.56 -15.49
C GLY A 147 29.26 25.08 -15.35
N GLN A 148 28.61 25.66 -14.33
CA GLN A 148 28.62 27.10 -14.05
C GLN A 148 29.70 27.51 -13.02
N ASN A 149 30.33 26.55 -12.35
CA ASN A 149 31.42 26.75 -11.39
C ASN A 149 32.81 26.36 -11.95
N ALA A 150 32.95 26.17 -13.26
CA ALA A 150 34.20 25.80 -13.94
C ALA A 150 34.75 26.94 -14.80
#